data_AF-X0X4Y6-F1
#
_entry.id   AF-X0X4Y6-F1
#
_cell.length_a   1.000
_cell.length_b   1.000
_cell.length_c   1.000
_cell.angle_alpha   90.00
_cell.angle_beta   90.00
_cell.angle_gamma   90.00
#
_symmetry.space_group_name_H-M   'P 1'
#
loop_
_entity.id
_entity.type
_entity.pdbx_description
1 polymer ?
#
loop_
_entity_poly.entity_id
_entity_poly.type
_entity_poly.pdbx_seq_one_letter_code
_entity_poly.pdbx_strand_id
1 'polypeptide(L)'
;RRIRSLSYCEPYVKEAFFLYKERTVGRKRTPAAKKDKKKEIREAVVQFLKEVPQQVKWLEVPYGRVKEILPDCSEEDLERAEEEIEGLLVSLSSSEDKKEAKKEAVDAFPDTGHEDFQRIFHVILIKLMRGKYKIPHVAPFLY
;
A
#
# COMPACT_ATOMS: atom_id res chain seq x y z
N ARG A 1 -5.37 -38.80 -7.05
CA ARG A 1 -5.97 -37.46 -6.91
C ARG A 1 -5.12 -36.66 -5.91
N ARG A 2 -4.35 -35.66 -6.36
CA ARG A 2 -3.57 -34.79 -5.45
C ARG A 2 -4.51 -33.73 -4.88
N ILE A 3 -4.77 -33.78 -3.58
CA ILE A 3 -5.46 -32.71 -2.86
C ILE A 3 -4.47 -31.53 -2.81
N ARG A 4 -4.77 -30.45 -3.55
CA ARG A 4 -4.03 -29.19 -3.43
C ARG A 4 -4.42 -28.57 -2.09
N SER A 5 -3.44 -28.30 -1.23
CA SER A 5 -3.70 -27.74 0.11
C SER A 5 -4.41 -26.39 -0.01
N LEU A 6 -5.29 -26.10 0.96
CA LEU A 6 -6.05 -24.85 1.05
C LEU A 6 -5.15 -23.59 1.09
N SER A 7 -3.87 -23.75 1.41
CA SER A 7 -2.83 -22.73 1.39
C SER A 7 -2.59 -22.15 -0.02
N TYR A 8 -2.85 -22.90 -1.08
CA TYR A 8 -2.63 -22.44 -2.45
C TYR A 8 -3.80 -21.63 -3.01
N CYS A 9 -4.92 -21.57 -2.28
CA CYS A 9 -6.13 -20.85 -2.69
C CYS A 9 -6.18 -19.42 -2.16
N GLU A 10 -5.36 -19.06 -1.18
CA GLU A 10 -5.36 -17.75 -0.55
C GLU A 10 -5.17 -16.56 -1.52
N PRO A 11 -4.22 -16.59 -2.49
CA PRO A 11 -4.11 -15.50 -3.46
C PRO A 11 -5.35 -15.38 -4.36
N TYR A 12 -5.95 -16.50 -4.76
CA TYR A 12 -7.15 -16.52 -5.58
C TYR A 12 -8.39 -16.03 -4.84
N VAL A 13 -8.48 -16.29 -3.53
CA VAL A 13 -9.58 -15.80 -2.67
C VAL A 13 -9.47 -14.29 -2.48
N LYS A 14 -8.26 -13.76 -2.24
CA LYS A 14 -8.02 -12.31 -2.15
C LYS A 14 -8.35 -11.62 -3.48
N GLU A 15 -7.87 -12.17 -4.60
CA GLU A 15 -8.15 -11.63 -5.94
C GLU A 15 -9.65 -11.60 -6.25
N ALA A 16 -10.38 -12.69 -5.97
CA ALA A 16 -11.82 -12.74 -6.15
C ALA A 16 -12.58 -11.73 -5.25
N PHE A 17 -12.13 -11.56 -4.01
CA PHE A 17 -12.69 -10.60 -3.08
C PHE A 17 -12.49 -9.14 -3.55
N PHE A 18 -11.33 -8.82 -4.11
CA PHE A 18 -11.05 -7.50 -4.69
C PHE A 18 -11.87 -7.22 -5.95
N LEU A 19 -11.97 -8.19 -6.87
CA LEU A 19 -12.81 -8.07 -8.07
C LEU A 19 -14.29 -7.89 -7.73
N TYR A 20 -14.76 -8.53 -6.66
CA TYR A 20 -16.12 -8.36 -6.15
C TYR A 20 -16.36 -6.95 -5.60
N LYS A 21 -15.42 -6.44 -4.79
CA LYS A 21 -15.47 -5.07 -4.25
C LYS A 21 -15.49 -4.01 -5.36
N GLU A 22 -14.83 -4.27 -6.48
CA GLU A 22 -14.74 -3.36 -7.64
C GLU A 22 -15.81 -3.58 -8.72
N ARG A 23 -16.72 -4.57 -8.57
CA ARG A 23 -17.70 -4.98 -9.60
C ARG A 23 -17.08 -5.35 -10.95
N THR A 24 -15.85 -5.83 -10.98
CA THR A 24 -15.07 -6.13 -12.20
C THR A 24 -14.87 -7.63 -12.44
N VAL A 25 -15.56 -8.49 -11.68
CA VAL A 25 -15.48 -9.95 -11.81
C VAL A 25 -15.72 -10.39 -13.28
N GLY A 26 -14.71 -11.03 -13.89
CA GLY A 26 -14.79 -11.58 -15.25
C GLY A 26 -14.11 -10.80 -16.37
N ARG A 27 -13.49 -9.63 -16.11
CA ARG A 27 -12.73 -8.91 -17.15
C ARG A 27 -11.28 -9.42 -17.25
N LYS A 28 -10.87 -9.90 -18.43
CA LYS A 28 -9.46 -10.24 -18.73
C LYS A 28 -8.61 -8.97 -18.77
N ARG A 29 -7.61 -8.86 -17.87
CA ARG A 29 -6.62 -7.77 -17.87
C ARG A 29 -5.71 -7.87 -19.10
N THR A 30 -5.61 -6.79 -19.88
CA THR A 30 -4.76 -6.68 -21.08
C THR A 30 -3.33 -6.22 -20.70
N PRO A 31 -2.26 -6.70 -21.36
CA PRO A 31 -0.87 -6.34 -21.02
C PRO A 31 -0.52 -4.84 -21.13
N ALA A 32 -1.26 -4.06 -21.93
CA ALA A 32 -1.10 -2.61 -22.01
C ALA A 32 -1.22 -1.92 -20.64
N ALA A 33 -2.11 -2.42 -19.79
CA ALA A 33 -2.34 -1.87 -18.46
C ALA A 33 -1.08 -1.86 -17.56
N LYS A 34 -0.16 -2.82 -17.72
CA LYS A 34 1.06 -2.88 -16.90
C LYS A 34 2.03 -1.74 -17.22
N LYS A 35 2.20 -1.41 -18.49
CA LYS A 35 3.13 -0.35 -18.93
C LYS A 35 2.61 1.04 -18.53
N ASP A 36 1.29 1.20 -18.57
CA ASP A 36 0.63 2.44 -18.13
C ASP A 36 0.75 2.63 -16.61
N LYS A 37 0.52 1.58 -15.81
CA LYS A 37 0.69 1.62 -14.33
C LYS A 37 2.09 2.05 -13.90
N LYS A 38 3.15 1.47 -14.49
CA LYS A 38 4.53 1.87 -14.16
C LYS A 38 4.79 3.34 -14.48
N LYS A 39 4.23 3.84 -15.58
CA LYS A 39 4.35 5.27 -15.94
C LYS A 39 3.67 6.15 -14.90
N GLU A 40 2.47 5.81 -14.46
CA GLU A 40 1.73 6.56 -13.44
C GLU A 40 2.45 6.55 -12.09
N ILE A 41 2.96 5.39 -11.65
CA ILE A 41 3.79 5.30 -10.43
C ILE A 41 5.01 6.21 -10.58
N ARG A 42 5.70 6.17 -11.72
CA ARG A 42 6.88 7.02 -11.95
C ARG A 42 6.55 8.49 -11.81
N GLU A 43 5.46 8.94 -12.42
CA GLU A 43 5.02 10.32 -12.37
C GLU A 43 4.68 10.75 -10.93
N ALA A 44 3.93 9.91 -10.20
CA ALA A 44 3.59 10.14 -8.80
C ALA A 44 4.83 10.21 -7.89
N VAL A 45 5.76 9.27 -8.05
CA VAL A 45 7.03 9.22 -7.29
C VAL A 45 7.89 10.45 -7.57
N VAL A 46 8.04 10.82 -8.85
CA VAL A 46 8.82 12.01 -9.24
C VAL A 46 8.17 13.28 -8.69
N GLN A 47 6.84 13.37 -8.73
CA GLN A 47 6.13 14.54 -8.20
C GLN A 47 6.26 14.63 -6.68
N PHE A 48 6.14 13.52 -5.96
CA PHE A 48 6.34 13.47 -4.52
C PHE A 48 7.77 13.88 -4.13
N LEU A 49 8.79 13.35 -4.83
CA LEU A 49 10.19 13.65 -4.55
C LEU A 49 10.60 15.12 -4.80
N LYS A 50 9.82 15.90 -5.56
CA LYS A 50 10.09 17.33 -5.76
C LYS A 50 9.78 18.15 -4.50
N GLU A 51 8.73 17.76 -3.78
CA GLU A 51 8.16 18.53 -2.68
C GLU A 51 7.81 17.61 -1.52
N VAL A 52 8.81 16.90 -0.99
CA VAL A 52 8.61 16.02 0.17
C VAL A 52 8.36 16.89 1.41
N PRO A 53 7.23 16.72 2.12
CA PRO A 53 6.99 17.47 3.35
C PRO A 53 8.05 17.16 4.42
N GLN A 54 8.49 18.18 5.17
CA GLN A 54 9.56 18.06 6.16
C GLN A 54 9.28 16.98 7.22
N GLN A 55 8.01 16.77 7.58
CA GLN A 55 7.55 15.78 8.55
C GLN A 55 7.79 14.33 8.09
N VAL A 56 7.87 14.11 6.78
CA VAL A 56 8.07 12.80 6.16
C VAL A 56 9.32 12.75 5.30
N LYS A 57 10.29 13.64 5.55
CA LYS A 57 11.54 13.74 4.78
C LYS A 57 12.34 12.43 4.75
N TRP A 58 12.20 11.59 5.76
CA TRP A 58 12.77 10.24 5.80
C TRP A 58 12.28 9.32 4.65
N LEU A 59 11.20 9.68 3.94
CA LEU A 59 10.75 9.00 2.73
C LEU A 59 11.56 9.33 1.47
N GLU A 60 12.41 10.36 1.47
CA GLU A 60 13.23 10.70 0.30
C GLU A 60 14.09 9.52 -0.16
N VAL A 61 14.67 8.78 0.80
CA VAL A 61 15.55 7.64 0.52
C VAL A 61 14.79 6.46 -0.09
N PRO A 62 13.73 5.89 0.52
CA PRO A 62 13.01 4.77 -0.07
C PRO A 62 12.36 5.13 -1.41
N TYR A 63 11.80 6.33 -1.57
CA TYR A 63 11.24 6.75 -2.86
C TYR A 63 12.32 7.00 -3.92
N GLY A 64 13.51 7.46 -3.52
CA GLY A 64 14.68 7.54 -4.40
C GLY A 64 15.05 6.17 -4.96
N ARG A 65 15.12 5.15 -4.11
CA ARG A 65 15.36 3.76 -4.54
C ARG A 65 14.28 3.26 -5.49
N VAL A 66 13.00 3.50 -5.17
CA VAL A 66 11.88 3.14 -6.06
C VAL A 66 12.05 3.76 -7.44
N LYS A 67 12.40 5.06 -7.51
CA LYS A 67 12.64 5.77 -8.77
C LYS A 67 13.78 5.14 -9.59
N GLU A 68 14.83 4.64 -8.94
CA GLU A 68 15.97 4.00 -9.58
C GLU A 68 15.63 2.61 -10.13
N ILE A 69 14.92 1.78 -9.37
CA ILE A 69 14.59 0.40 -9.79
C ILE A 69 13.43 0.34 -10.79
N LEU A 70 12.63 1.40 -10.90
CA LEU A 70 11.39 1.44 -11.67
C LEU A 70 11.48 0.97 -13.14
N PRO A 71 12.54 1.30 -13.91
CA PRO A 71 12.68 0.86 -15.29
C PRO A 71 12.74 -0.67 -15.44
N ASP A 72 13.47 -1.35 -14.56
CA ASP A 72 13.85 -2.76 -14.72
C ASP A 72 13.25 -3.71 -13.68
N CYS A 73 12.55 -3.18 -12.67
CA CYS A 73 11.97 -3.97 -11.58
C CYS A 73 10.80 -4.87 -12.01
N SER A 74 10.59 -5.95 -11.26
CA SER A 74 9.38 -6.76 -11.31
C SER A 74 8.25 -6.12 -10.49
N GLU A 75 7.03 -6.67 -10.58
CA GLU A 75 5.92 -6.25 -9.70
C GLU A 75 6.22 -6.61 -8.24
N GLU A 76 6.88 -7.74 -8.00
CA GLU A 76 7.26 -8.20 -6.66
C GLU A 76 8.27 -7.25 -6.00
N ASP A 77 9.20 -6.67 -6.77
CA ASP A 77 10.13 -5.66 -6.25
C ASP A 77 9.41 -4.39 -5.79
N LEU A 78 8.36 -3.98 -6.52
CA LEU A 78 7.55 -2.82 -6.15
C LEU A 78 6.64 -3.12 -4.95
N GLU A 79 6.14 -4.35 -4.82
CA GLU A 79 5.40 -4.79 -3.63
C GLU A 79 6.29 -4.79 -2.39
N ARG A 80 7.52 -5.31 -2.48
CA ARG A 80 8.48 -5.24 -1.37
C ARG A 80 8.83 -3.80 -0.99
N ALA A 81 8.99 -2.92 -1.97
CA ALA A 81 9.23 -1.51 -1.71
C ALA A 81 8.02 -0.83 -1.04
N GLU A 82 6.79 -1.19 -1.43
CA GLU A 82 5.57 -0.72 -0.77
C GLU A 82 5.51 -1.19 0.69
N GLU A 83 5.80 -2.46 0.96
CA GLU A 83 5.85 -3.00 2.33
C GLU A 83 6.90 -2.29 3.20
N GLU A 84 8.09 -2.01 2.65
CA GLU A 84 9.13 -1.22 3.34
C GLU A 84 8.60 0.19 3.69
N ILE A 85 7.97 0.87 2.73
CA ILE A 85 7.39 2.20 2.94
C ILE A 85 6.30 2.17 4.01
N GLU A 86 5.39 1.20 3.97
CA GLU A 86 4.35 1.04 4.98
C GLU A 86 4.92 0.76 6.38
N GLY A 87 5.96 -0.08 6.46
CA GLY A 87 6.69 -0.32 7.71
C GLY A 87 7.33 0.96 8.27
N LEU A 88 7.89 1.81 7.41
CA LEU A 88 8.42 3.12 7.81
C LEU A 88 7.31 4.07 8.25
N LEU A 89 6.16 4.07 7.57
CA LEU A 89 4.99 4.87 7.95
C LEU A 89 4.49 4.50 9.35
N VAL A 90 4.46 3.22 9.70
CA VAL A 90 4.05 2.79 11.04
C VAL A 90 5.10 3.11 12.10
N SER A 91 6.37 2.88 11.80
CA SER A 91 7.46 3.06 12.78
C SER A 91 7.78 4.52 13.06
N LEU A 92 7.92 5.34 12.01
CA LEU A 92 8.44 6.71 12.10
C LEU A 92 7.37 7.80 12.16
N SER A 93 6.08 7.46 12.08
CA SER A 93 5.00 8.43 12.27
C SER A 93 5.00 9.03 13.67
N SER A 94 4.59 10.30 13.75
CA SER A 94 4.61 11.07 14.98
C SER A 94 3.64 10.50 16.02
N SER A 95 3.87 10.85 17.28
CA SER A 95 2.94 10.47 18.36
C SER A 95 1.57 11.11 18.20
N GLU A 96 1.47 12.26 17.53
CA GLU A 96 0.22 12.93 17.19
C GLU A 96 -0.55 12.15 16.13
N ASP A 97 0.09 11.80 15.01
CA ASP A 97 -0.54 11.01 13.94
C ASP A 97 -1.01 9.64 14.47
N LYS A 98 -0.21 9.00 15.34
CA LYS A 98 -0.56 7.73 15.99
C LYS A 98 -1.76 7.89 16.94
N LYS A 99 -1.87 9.00 17.67
CA LYS A 99 -3.03 9.26 18.55
C LYS A 99 -4.30 9.46 17.73
N GLU A 100 -4.20 10.22 16.63
CA GLU A 100 -5.32 10.47 15.72
C GLU A 100 -5.84 9.15 15.11
N ALA A 101 -4.93 8.35 14.54
CA ALA A 101 -5.27 7.03 13.98
C ALA A 101 -5.83 6.06 15.03
N LYS A 102 -5.30 6.09 16.27
CA LYS A 102 -5.81 5.24 17.37
C LYS A 102 -7.24 5.64 17.75
N LYS A 103 -7.53 6.93 17.81
CA LYS A 103 -8.88 7.42 18.10
C LYS A 103 -9.86 6.96 17.01
N GLU A 104 -9.51 7.16 15.75
CA GLU A 104 -10.34 6.68 14.62
C GLU A 104 -10.55 5.16 14.66
N ALA A 105 -9.52 4.39 15.01
CA ALA A 105 -9.64 2.93 15.15
C ALA A 105 -10.63 2.51 16.24
N VAL A 106 -10.58 3.16 17.42
CA VAL A 106 -11.51 2.89 18.53
C VAL A 106 -12.94 3.29 18.15
N ASP A 107 -13.11 4.47 17.56
CA ASP A 107 -14.42 5.00 17.18
C ASP A 107 -15.09 4.14 16.09
N ALA A 108 -14.31 3.63 15.12
CA ALA A 108 -14.82 2.80 14.04
C ALA A 108 -15.03 1.33 14.44
N PHE A 109 -14.28 0.83 15.43
CA PHE A 109 -14.20 -0.60 15.75
C PHE A 109 -14.14 -0.88 17.27
N PRO A 110 -15.17 -0.49 18.04
CA PRO A 110 -15.12 -0.48 19.51
C PRO A 110 -14.93 -1.85 20.18
N ASP A 111 -15.44 -2.94 19.58
CA ASP A 111 -15.47 -4.28 20.19
C ASP A 111 -14.40 -5.23 19.64
N THR A 112 -13.30 -4.69 19.11
CA THR A 112 -12.29 -5.49 18.41
C THR A 112 -11.27 -6.09 19.38
N GLY A 113 -10.96 -7.37 19.18
CA GLY A 113 -9.88 -8.05 19.89
C GLY A 113 -8.51 -7.39 19.67
N HIS A 114 -7.58 -7.58 20.61
CA HIS A 114 -6.30 -6.87 20.62
C HIS A 114 -5.45 -7.08 19.34
N GLU A 115 -5.43 -8.29 18.77
CA GLU A 115 -4.67 -8.58 17.54
C GLU A 115 -5.28 -7.91 16.30
N ASP A 116 -6.61 -7.94 16.18
CA ASP A 116 -7.33 -7.29 15.09
C ASP A 116 -7.24 -5.75 15.21
N PHE A 117 -7.20 -5.23 16.44
CA PHE A 117 -7.04 -3.80 16.69
C PHE A 117 -5.73 -3.25 16.12
N GLN A 118 -4.60 -3.94 16.32
CA GLN A 118 -3.31 -3.50 15.81
C GLN A 118 -3.29 -3.45 14.28
N ARG A 119 -3.89 -4.44 13.63
CA ARG A 119 -4.01 -4.47 12.16
C ARG A 119 -4.85 -3.30 11.65
N ILE A 120 -6.02 -3.06 12.27
CA ILE A 120 -6.91 -1.96 11.94
C ILE A 120 -6.20 -0.61 12.14
N PHE A 121 -5.52 -0.45 13.27
CA PHE A 121 -4.76 0.73 13.60
C PHE A 121 -3.68 1.03 12.55
N HIS A 122 -2.88 0.05 12.14
CA HIS A 122 -1.86 0.24 11.10
C HIS A 122 -2.47 0.68 9.77
N VAL A 123 -3.57 0.05 9.34
CA VAL A 123 -4.26 0.40 8.09
C VAL A 123 -4.77 1.85 8.14
N ILE A 124 -5.39 2.25 9.25
CA ILE A 124 -5.90 3.62 9.43
C ILE A 124 -4.73 4.62 9.44
N LEU A 125 -3.65 4.32 10.17
CA LEU A 125 -2.48 5.17 10.25
C LEU A 125 -1.84 5.38 8.88
N ILE A 126 -1.62 4.32 8.11
CA ILE A 126 -1.05 4.40 6.75
C ILE A 126 -1.95 5.28 5.88
N LYS A 127 -3.27 5.05 5.92
CA LYS A 127 -4.24 5.83 5.14
C LYS A 127 -4.23 7.31 5.51
N LEU A 128 -4.19 7.63 6.81
CA LEU A 128 -4.12 8.99 7.33
C LEU A 128 -2.84 9.68 6.87
N MET A 129 -1.69 9.05 7.07
CA MET A 129 -0.39 9.58 6.64
C MET A 129 -0.36 9.86 5.14
N ARG A 130 -0.84 8.91 4.32
CA ARG A 130 -0.90 9.08 2.86
C ARG A 130 -1.82 10.21 2.44
N GLY A 131 -2.98 10.34 3.08
CA GLY A 131 -3.93 11.43 2.82
C GLY A 131 -3.38 12.81 3.19
N LYS A 132 -2.76 12.90 4.38
CA LYS A 132 -2.22 14.13 4.99
C LYS A 132 -1.00 14.65 4.24
N TYR A 133 -0.05 13.77 3.92
CA TYR A 133 1.23 14.13 3.30
C TYR A 133 1.32 13.82 1.80
N LYS A 134 0.20 13.42 1.18
CA LYS A 134 0.10 13.07 -0.26
C LYS A 134 1.13 12.03 -0.71
N ILE A 135 1.39 11.05 0.16
CA ILE A 135 2.39 10.00 -0.08
C ILE A 135 1.81 8.98 -1.08
N PRO A 136 2.38 8.86 -2.30
CA PRO A 136 1.82 8.02 -3.35
C PRO A 136 2.11 6.53 -3.10
N HIS A 137 1.25 5.64 -3.59
CA HIS A 137 1.57 4.22 -3.58
C HIS A 137 2.62 3.88 -4.65
N VAL A 138 3.37 2.80 -4.46
CA VAL A 138 4.35 2.29 -5.45
C VAL A 138 3.99 0.89 -5.94
N ALA A 139 3.09 0.20 -5.23
CA ALA A 139 2.48 -1.05 -5.65
C ALA A 139 1.61 -0.89 -6.93
N PRO A 140 1.87 -1.66 -8.01
CA PRO A 140 1.13 -1.57 -9.28
C PRO A 140 -0.36 -1.91 -9.21
N PHE A 141 -0.81 -2.60 -8.17
CA PHE A 141 -2.22 -2.93 -8.01
C PHE A 141 -3.06 -1.75 -7.46
N LEU A 142 -2.42 -0.68 -6.99
CA LEU A 142 -3.08 0.53 -6.46
C LEU A 142 -3.23 1.66 -7.48
N TYR A 143 -2.84 1.40 -8.73
CA TYR A 143 -3.06 2.20 -9.94
C TYR A 143 -3.88 1.38 -10.93
#